data_AF-A0A657LWU8-F1
#
_entry.id   AF-A0A657LWU8-F1
#
_cell.length_a   1.000
_cell.length_b   1.000
_cell.length_c   1.000
_cell.angle_alpha   90.00
_cell.angle_beta   90.00
_cell.angle_gamma   90.00
#
_symmetry.space_group_name_H-M   'P 1'
#
loop_
_entity.id
_entity.type
_entity.pdbx_description
1 polymer ?
#
loop_
_entity_poly.entity_id
_entity_poly.type
_entity_poly.pdbx_seq_one_letter_code
_entity_poly.pdbx_strand_id
1 'polypeptide(L)'
;MQHYFFDLFFGDEQMVDDEGVDHFDEGSALYYGQRIADRIGRDADYTALKVHVRRPDGALLAILAASAGRGIERTALIGRRG
;
A
#
# COMPACT_ATOMS: atom_id res chain seq x y z
N MET A 1 -16.88 6.32 -8.38
CA MET A 1 -15.46 6.53 -8.06
C MET A 1 -15.38 7.39 -6.83
N GLN A 2 -14.49 7.04 -5.90
CA GLN A 2 -14.25 7.75 -4.65
C GLN A 2 -12.76 7.97 -4.49
N HIS A 3 -12.39 9.12 -3.91
CA HIS A 3 -11.02 9.56 -3.79
C HIS A 3 -10.43 9.10 -2.45
N TYR A 4 -9.20 8.59 -2.43
CA TYR A 4 -8.52 8.11 -1.22
C TYR A 4 -7.07 8.53 -1.19
N PHE A 5 -6.52 8.67 0.02
CA PHE A 5 -5.14 9.08 0.25
C PHE A 5 -4.35 7.97 0.93
N PHE A 6 -3.06 7.87 0.64
CA PHE A 6 -2.19 6.77 1.05
C PHE A 6 -0.92 7.27 1.73
N ASP A 7 -1.05 7.75 2.98
CA ASP A 7 0.11 8.26 3.73
C ASP A 7 1.05 7.12 4.11
N LEU A 8 2.35 7.38 4.04
CA LEU A 8 3.40 6.43 4.43
C LEU A 8 3.94 6.77 5.81
N PHE A 9 4.07 5.77 6.66
CA PHE A 9 4.61 5.89 8.01
C PHE A 9 5.79 4.93 8.21
N PHE A 10 6.95 5.49 8.52
CA PHE A 10 8.21 4.77 8.77
C PHE A 10 8.63 4.98 10.22
N GLY A 11 8.06 4.20 11.15
CA GLY A 11 8.26 4.46 12.58
C GLY A 11 7.68 5.81 12.98
N ASP A 12 8.56 6.78 13.27
CA ASP A 12 8.19 8.14 13.67
C ASP A 12 8.15 9.14 12.49
N GLU A 13 8.63 8.76 11.30
CA GLU A 13 8.58 9.59 10.10
C GLU A 13 7.29 9.35 9.32
N GLN A 14 6.70 10.44 8.80
CA GLN A 14 5.49 10.40 7.99
C GLN A 14 5.68 11.18 6.69
N MET A 15 5.22 10.57 5.59
CA MET A 15 5.01 11.24 4.31
C MET A 15 3.51 11.23 4.00
N VAL A 16 2.92 12.42 3.95
CA VAL A 16 1.49 12.62 3.66
C VAL A 16 1.26 12.58 2.15
N ASP A 17 0.19 11.91 1.76
CA ASP A 17 -0.35 11.99 0.40
C ASP A 17 -1.40 13.11 0.36
N ASP A 18 -1.07 14.18 -0.37
CA ASP A 18 -1.93 15.36 -0.57
C ASP A 18 -2.76 15.29 -1.86
N GLU A 19 -2.34 14.45 -2.82
CA GLU A 19 -2.96 14.37 -4.14
C GLU A 19 -4.05 13.29 -4.17
N GLY A 20 -3.81 12.17 -3.50
CA GLY A 20 -4.73 11.03 -3.47
C GLY A 20 -4.97 10.40 -4.85
N VAL A 21 -5.79 9.35 -4.89
CA VAL A 21 -6.11 8.61 -6.11
C VAL A 21 -7.55 8.11 -6.09
N ASP A 22 -8.25 8.28 -7.21
CA ASP A 22 -9.60 7.76 -7.40
C ASP A 22 -9.64 6.25 -7.54
N HIS A 23 -10.56 5.62 -6.80
CA HIS A 23 -10.81 4.19 -6.81
C HIS A 23 -12.28 3.89 -7.05
N PHE A 24 -12.57 2.67 -7.52
CA PHE A 24 -13.94 2.26 -7.82
C PHE A 24 -14.80 2.17 -6.56
N ASP A 25 -14.22 1.56 -5.52
CA ASP A 25 -14.79 1.32 -4.21
C ASP A 25 -13.69 1.25 -3.13
N GLU A 26 -14.08 1.07 -1.87
CA GLU A 26 -13.14 0.92 -0.75
C GLU A 26 -12.25 -0.32 -0.90
N GLY A 27 -12.77 -1.42 -1.43
CA GLY A 27 -12.00 -2.67 -1.58
C GLY A 27 -10.82 -2.50 -2.52
N SER A 28 -11.03 -1.81 -3.65
CA SER A 28 -9.98 -1.49 -4.62
C SER A 28 -8.95 -0.53 -4.05
N ALA A 29 -9.36 0.46 -3.24
CA ALA A 29 -8.43 1.35 -2.53
C ALA A 29 -7.57 0.59 -1.52
N LEU A 30 -8.17 -0.28 -0.69
CA LEU A 30 -7.42 -1.11 0.26
C LEU A 30 -6.46 -2.07 -0.45
N TYR A 31 -6.87 -2.67 -1.57
CA TYR A 31 -5.99 -3.51 -2.37
C TYR A 31 -4.79 -2.72 -2.91
N TYR A 32 -5.01 -1.50 -3.41
CA TYR A 32 -3.93 -0.63 -3.87
C TYR A 32 -2.97 -0.26 -2.74
N GLY A 33 -3.50 0.17 -1.58
CA GLY A 33 -2.71 0.48 -0.39
C GLY A 33 -1.87 -0.72 0.08
N GLN A 34 -2.42 -1.94 0.04
CA GLN A 34 -1.68 -3.15 0.38
C GLN A 34 -0.53 -3.39 -0.60
N ARG A 35 -0.72 -3.09 -1.90
CA ARG A 35 0.37 -3.19 -2.88
C ARG A 35 1.49 -2.20 -2.62
N ILE A 36 1.18 -0.99 -2.15
CA ILE A 36 2.17 0.00 -1.76
C ILE A 36 2.99 -0.55 -0.59
N ALA A 37 2.32 -0.98 0.48
CA ALA A 37 2.97 -1.54 1.68
C ALA A 37 3.86 -2.74 1.31
N ASP A 38 3.35 -3.65 0.51
CA ASP A 38 4.06 -4.83 0.03
C ASP A 38 5.25 -4.51 -0.87
N ARG A 39 5.18 -3.46 -1.70
CA ARG A 39 6.26 -3.10 -2.62
C ARG A 39 7.39 -2.40 -1.88
N ILE A 40 7.05 -1.35 -1.13
CA ILE A 40 8.05 -0.53 -0.44
C ILE A 40 8.65 -1.29 0.75
N GLY A 41 7.81 -1.98 1.55
CA GLY A 41 8.26 -2.69 2.74
C GLY A 41 9.19 -3.88 2.44
N ARG A 42 9.14 -4.44 1.23
CA ARG A 42 10.06 -5.51 0.79
C ARG A 42 11.37 -4.99 0.23
N ASP A 43 11.36 -3.87 -0.47
CA ASP A 43 12.54 -3.37 -1.19
C ASP A 43 13.58 -2.72 -0.26
N ALA A 44 13.19 -2.31 0.96
CA ALA A 44 14.02 -1.45 1.80
C ALA A 44 14.21 -1.93 3.25
N ASP A 45 13.89 -3.19 3.56
CA ASP A 45 13.87 -3.73 4.94
C ASP A 45 13.04 -2.89 5.93
N TYR A 46 12.17 -1.99 5.42
CA TYR A 46 11.19 -1.23 6.17
C TYR A 46 10.02 -2.13 6.57
N THR A 47 10.30 -3.20 7.29
CA THR A 47 9.31 -4.11 7.89
C THR A 47 8.34 -3.36 8.81
N ALA A 48 8.73 -2.17 9.29
CA ALA A 48 7.89 -1.27 10.07
C ALA A 48 7.01 -0.31 9.24
N LEU A 49 7.12 -0.31 7.90
CA LEU A 49 6.29 0.56 7.06
C LEU A 49 4.81 0.26 7.26
N LYS A 50 4.05 1.33 7.48
CA LYS A 50 2.59 1.32 7.47
C LYS A 50 2.07 2.29 6.41
N VAL A 51 1.00 1.90 5.74
CA VAL A 51 0.24 2.76 4.83
C VAL A 51 -1.09 3.08 5.49
N HIS A 52 -1.35 4.36 5.74
CA HIS A 52 -2.63 4.82 6.27
C HIS A 52 -3.51 5.24 5.10
N VAL A 53 -4.64 4.54 4.93
CA VAL A 53 -5.62 4.86 3.91
C VAL A 53 -6.65 5.82 4.49
N ARG A 54 -6.79 7.01 3.94
CA ARG A 54 -7.78 8.02 4.38
C ARG A 54 -8.85 8.28 3.34
N ARG A 55 -10.05 8.59 3.81
CA ARG A 55 -11.16 9.15 3.03
C ARG A 55 -10.99 10.67 2.82
N PRO A 56 -11.75 11.30 1.91
CA PRO A 56 -11.67 12.74 1.64
C PRO A 56 -12.08 13.64 2.80
N ASP A 57 -12.88 13.13 3.72
CA ASP A 57 -13.21 13.81 4.97
C ASP A 57 -12.07 13.77 6.00
N GLY A 58 -10.92 13.17 5.65
CA GLY A 58 -9.77 12.98 6.53
C GLY A 58 -9.89 11.77 7.45
N ALA A 59 -11.00 11.04 7.43
CA ALA A 59 -11.19 9.88 8.27
C ALA A 59 -10.26 8.73 7.85
N LEU A 60 -9.61 8.10 8.83
CA LEU A 60 -8.80 6.91 8.62
C LEU A 60 -9.71 5.72 8.31
N LEU A 61 -9.50 5.12 7.13
CA LEU A 61 -10.19 3.92 6.69
C LEU A 61 -9.47 2.66 7.18
N ALA A 62 -8.14 2.59 7.02
CA ALA A 62 -7.35 1.44 7.39
C ALA A 62 -5.86 1.78 7.57
N ILE A 63 -5.15 0.90 8.29
CA ILE A 63 -3.69 0.89 8.39
C ILE A 63 -3.20 -0.46 7.84
N LEU A 64 -2.33 -0.42 6.82
CA LEU A 64 -1.85 -1.60 6.11
C LEU A 64 -0.34 -1.74 6.31
N ALA A 65 0.11 -2.92 6.70
CA ALA A 65 1.53 -3.27 6.80
C ALA A 65 1.92 -4.22 5.67
N ALA A 66 3.22 -4.29 5.37
CA ALA A 66 3.72 -5.25 4.40
C ALA A 66 3.36 -6.68 4.82
N SER A 67 2.87 -7.48 3.89
CA SER A 67 2.55 -8.88 4.14
C SER A 67 3.83 -9.68 4.40
N ALA A 68 3.85 -10.54 5.44
CA ALA A 68 4.98 -11.41 5.79
C ALA A 68 5.39 -12.40 4.66
N GLY A 69 4.58 -12.52 3.61
CA GLY A 69 4.97 -13.06 2.31
C GLY A 69 4.33 -14.40 1.94
N ARG A 70 3.64 -14.42 0.78
CA ARG A 70 3.79 -15.48 -0.22
C ARG A 70 5.02 -15.18 -1.09
N GLY A 71 6.19 -15.07 -0.46
CA GLY A 71 7.44 -14.65 -1.11
C GLY A 71 8.04 -15.64 -2.12
N ILE A 72 7.38 -16.79 -2.37
CA ILE A 72 7.93 -17.89 -3.18
C ILE A 72 7.26 -17.99 -4.56
N GLU A 73 6.04 -17.47 -4.74
CA GLU A 73 5.25 -17.78 -5.94
C GLU A 73 5.38 -16.77 -7.09
N ARG A 74 5.91 -15.55 -6.86
CA ARG A 74 5.95 -14.52 -7.91
C ARG A 74 7.25 -14.43 -8.71
N THR A 75 8.35 -14.99 -8.23
CA THR A 75 9.56 -15.20 -9.06
C THR A 75 9.32 -16.29 -10.12
N ALA A 76 8.29 -17.12 -9.97
CA ALA A 76 7.95 -18.17 -10.93
C ALA A 76 7.24 -17.67 -12.22
N LEU A 77 6.79 -16.41 -12.30
CA LEU A 77 5.96 -15.94 -13.43
C LEU A 77 6.68 -15.02 -14.43
N ILE A 78 7.88 -14.51 -14.14
CA ILE A 78 8.67 -13.67 -15.08
C ILE A 78 9.80 -14.50 -15.73
N GLY A 79 9.59 -15.82 -15.87
CA GLY A 79 10.58 -16.77 -16.37
C GLY A 79 10.20 -17.49 -17.67
N ARG A 80 9.16 -17.08 -18.40
CA ARG A 80 8.89 -17.62 -19.75
C ARG A 80 8.94 -16.52 -20.80
N ARG A 81 10.15 -16.31 -21.33
CA ARG A 81 10.34 -15.89 -22.72
C ARG A 81 9.70 -16.95 -23.61
N GLY A 82 8.73 -16.54 -24.42
CA GLY A 82 8.48 -17.11 -25.74
C GLY A 82 9.15 -16.23 -26.78
#